data_AF-A0A7C1SQG7-F1
#
_entry.id   AF-A0A7C1SQG7-F1
#
_cell.length_a   1.000
_cell.length_b   1.000
_cell.length_c   1.000
_cell.angle_alpha   90.00
_cell.angle_beta   90.00
_cell.angle_gamma   90.00
#
_symmetry.space_group_name_H-M   'P 1'
#
loop_
_entity.id
_entity.type
_entity.pdbx_description
1 polymer ?
#
loop_
_entity_poly.entity_id
_entity_poly.type
_entity_poly.pdbx_seq_one_letter_code
_entity_poly.pdbx_strand_id
1 'polypeptide(L)'
;MRCIMALTGEQLIWNLALGLIGEYEVTEGQTELKQYRFCDRYYDQSRDLVLKSHPWNEAKNRVIIVQDATGPLFGYSRQYTLPSDHLRVLAVNDCLGTDQRNSADGVWPWEVENDKLLSDAGETPQTWTTNRQYLDGEFVSDTAVNWVTGTAYVVSQYVKDGGLVYQVLVAHTSDTIANDVTAGNLQTGVQGSVGSYEVLVTHISDTILNDIASGNISAVGSEANIVFIEYIYRLTDTTKFSEDLKDAIAQKLASVVITPLTNDTKGKIDQINIFEKLTMPKARSVDSAERTPRPLFNSEWIRSRSQGTWGSSVGR
;
A
#
# COMPACT_ATOMS: atom_id res chain seq x y z
N MET A 1 23.17 -0.17 -39.65
CA MET A 1 22.00 0.60 -39.20
C MET A 1 21.91 0.41 -37.70
N ARG A 2 22.45 1.32 -36.90
CA ARG A 2 22.28 1.25 -35.44
C ARG A 2 20.84 1.69 -35.19
N CYS A 3 20.03 0.80 -34.63
CA CYS A 3 18.74 1.16 -34.07
C CYS A 3 19.04 2.20 -32.98
N ILE A 4 18.62 3.45 -33.17
CA ILE A 4 18.65 4.46 -32.11
C ILE A 4 17.58 4.00 -31.13
N MET A 5 17.95 3.46 -29.97
CA MET A 5 16.94 3.23 -28.94
C MET A 5 16.58 4.59 -28.36
N ALA A 6 15.30 4.77 -28.05
CA ALA A 6 14.86 6.03 -27.45
C ALA A 6 15.51 6.19 -26.06
N LEU A 7 15.84 7.43 -25.68
CA LEU A 7 16.22 7.75 -24.32
C LEU A 7 15.14 7.24 -23.36
N THR A 8 15.56 6.67 -22.23
CA THR A 8 14.63 6.30 -21.16
C THR A 8 13.94 7.55 -20.61
N GLY A 9 12.74 7.40 -20.04
CA GLY A 9 12.03 8.54 -19.45
C GLY A 9 12.79 9.19 -18.28
N GLU A 10 13.63 8.43 -17.57
CA GLU A 10 14.53 8.96 -16.55
C GLU A 10 15.62 9.84 -17.16
N GLN A 11 16.27 9.38 -18.24
CA GLN A 11 17.30 10.16 -18.95
C GLN A 11 16.76 11.47 -19.53
N LEU A 12 15.47 11.54 -19.91
CA LEU A 12 14.84 12.80 -20.31
C LEU A 12 14.80 13.81 -19.14
N ILE A 13 14.47 13.34 -17.93
CA ILE A 13 14.47 14.17 -16.71
C ILE A 13 15.90 14.56 -16.34
N TRP A 14 16.88 13.68 -16.54
CA TRP A 14 18.30 14.00 -16.32
C TRP A 14 18.77 15.10 -17.26
N ASN A 15 18.42 15.01 -18.55
CA ASN A 15 18.79 16.01 -19.54
C ASN A 15 18.12 17.36 -19.28
N LEU A 16 16.88 17.37 -18.78
CA LEU A 16 16.24 18.57 -18.27
C LEU A 16 17.05 19.20 -17.12
N ALA A 17 17.46 18.40 -16.14
CA ALA A 17 18.27 18.86 -15.02
C ALA A 17 19.65 19.40 -15.45
N LEU A 18 20.31 18.75 -16.41
CA LEU A 18 21.59 19.17 -16.97
C LEU A 18 21.46 20.49 -17.74
N GLY A 19 20.37 20.66 -18.50
CA GLY A 19 20.06 21.91 -19.18
C GLY A 19 19.89 23.09 -18.22
N LEU A 20 19.25 22.88 -17.06
CA LEU A 20 19.07 23.92 -16.04
C LEU A 20 20.39 24.44 -15.43
N ILE A 21 21.46 23.65 -15.49
CA ILE A 21 22.78 24.02 -14.97
C ILE A 21 23.79 24.37 -16.08
N GLY A 22 23.36 24.32 -17.35
CA GLY A 22 24.20 24.62 -18.51
C GLY A 22 25.17 23.51 -18.92
N GLU A 23 24.94 22.28 -18.49
CA GLU A 23 25.73 21.11 -18.88
C GLU A 23 25.22 20.47 -20.18
N TYR A 24 26.09 19.68 -20.82
CA TYR A 24 25.75 18.94 -22.04
C TYR A 24 24.83 17.77 -21.74
N GLU A 25 23.94 17.46 -22.70
CA GLU A 25 23.03 16.32 -22.60
C GLU A 25 23.76 14.98 -22.61
N VAL A 26 23.16 14.01 -21.94
CA VAL A 26 23.55 12.59 -21.99
C VAL A 26 22.71 11.91 -23.07
N THR A 27 23.41 11.25 -23.99
CA THR A 27 22.78 10.43 -25.03
C THR A 27 22.86 8.93 -24.68
N GLU A 28 22.13 8.11 -25.42
CA GLU A 28 22.03 6.68 -25.19
C GLU A 28 23.42 5.99 -25.17
N GLY A 29 23.64 5.10 -24.21
CA GLY A 29 24.88 4.31 -24.09
C GLY A 29 26.09 5.07 -23.55
N GLN A 30 25.95 6.32 -23.11
CA GLN A 30 27.05 7.12 -22.55
C GLN A 30 27.21 6.94 -21.02
N THR A 31 27.24 5.70 -20.54
CA THR A 31 27.33 5.35 -19.10
C THR A 31 28.63 5.80 -18.43
N GLU A 32 29.66 6.08 -19.22
CA GLU A 32 30.98 6.49 -18.74
C GLU A 32 31.10 7.98 -18.44
N LEU A 33 30.15 8.80 -18.88
CA LEU A 33 30.18 10.24 -18.65
C LEU A 33 29.99 10.56 -17.16
N LYS A 34 30.67 11.61 -16.69
CA LYS A 34 30.49 12.11 -15.32
C LYS A 34 29.03 12.52 -15.07
N GLN A 35 28.42 13.17 -16.07
CA GLN A 35 27.01 13.57 -16.06
C GLN A 35 26.10 12.37 -15.80
N TYR A 36 26.26 11.30 -16.60
CA TYR A 36 25.50 10.06 -16.42
C TYR A 36 25.65 9.53 -14.99
N ARG A 37 26.89 9.35 -14.52
CA ARG A 37 27.17 8.74 -13.22
C ARG A 37 26.63 9.54 -12.04
N PHE A 38 26.63 10.87 -12.13
CA PHE A 38 26.06 11.71 -11.07
C PHE A 38 24.54 11.77 -11.14
N CYS A 39 23.94 11.85 -12.33
CA CYS A 39 22.49 11.79 -12.48
C CYS A 39 21.94 10.46 -11.96
N ASP A 40 22.47 9.34 -12.44
CA ASP A 40 22.12 7.98 -12.00
C ASP A 40 22.20 7.82 -10.47
N ARG A 41 23.30 8.27 -9.87
CA ARG A 41 23.53 8.19 -8.42
C ARG A 41 22.50 8.97 -7.59
N TYR A 42 22.09 10.16 -8.04
CA TYR A 42 21.28 11.08 -7.23
C TYR A 42 19.81 11.13 -7.64
N TYR A 43 19.45 10.50 -8.76
CA TYR A 43 18.09 10.52 -9.30
C TYR A 43 17.09 9.90 -8.34
N ASP A 44 17.31 8.66 -7.90
CA ASP A 44 16.39 7.95 -7.01
C ASP A 44 16.14 8.73 -5.71
N GLN A 45 17.20 9.25 -5.10
CA GLN A 45 17.08 10.06 -3.89
C GLN A 45 16.29 11.36 -4.16
N SER A 46 16.53 12.02 -5.29
CA SER A 46 15.84 13.26 -5.65
C SER A 46 14.35 13.01 -5.91
N ARG A 47 14.02 11.95 -6.66
CA ARG A 47 12.65 11.49 -6.91
C ARG A 47 11.93 11.19 -5.60
N ASP A 48 12.49 10.33 -4.76
CA ASP A 48 11.84 9.87 -3.54
C ASP A 48 11.62 11.03 -2.55
N LEU A 49 12.56 12.00 -2.47
CA LEU A 49 12.39 13.21 -1.65
C LEU A 49 11.27 14.12 -2.18
N VAL A 50 11.19 14.33 -3.49
CA VAL A 50 10.13 15.15 -4.10
C VAL A 50 8.77 14.48 -3.89
N LEU A 51 8.67 13.17 -4.13
CA LEU A 51 7.45 12.40 -3.90
C LEU A 51 7.02 12.44 -2.42
N LYS A 52 7.95 12.33 -1.48
CA LYS A 52 7.66 12.39 -0.04
C LYS A 52 7.17 13.77 0.44
N SER A 53 7.60 14.83 -0.22
CA SER A 53 7.40 16.21 0.23
C SER A 53 5.96 16.74 0.08
N HIS A 54 5.14 16.12 -0.76
CA HIS A 54 3.77 16.54 -1.04
C HIS A 54 2.88 15.33 -1.37
N PRO A 55 1.59 15.32 -1.01
CA PRO A 55 0.68 14.22 -1.36
C PRO A 55 0.25 14.25 -2.84
N TRP A 56 1.20 14.02 -3.75
CA TRP A 56 0.99 14.02 -5.21
C TRP A 56 -0.14 13.08 -5.62
N ASN A 57 -1.06 13.55 -6.47
CA ASN A 57 -2.22 12.77 -6.91
C ASN A 57 -1.82 11.48 -7.63
N GLU A 58 -0.81 11.54 -8.49
CA GLU A 58 -0.31 10.41 -9.29
C GLU A 58 0.50 9.37 -8.50
N ALA A 59 1.04 9.77 -7.33
CA ALA A 59 1.80 8.90 -6.45
C ALA A 59 1.04 8.49 -5.18
N LYS A 60 -0.26 8.79 -5.09
CA LYS A 60 -1.14 8.29 -4.03
C LYS A 60 -1.65 6.90 -4.35
N ASN A 61 -1.61 6.02 -3.37
CA ASN A 61 -2.21 4.70 -3.45
C ASN A 61 -2.98 4.37 -2.17
N ARG A 62 -3.92 3.42 -2.28
CA ARG A 62 -4.74 2.93 -1.17
C ARG A 62 -4.60 1.42 -1.07
N VAL A 63 -4.46 0.93 0.14
CA VAL A 63 -4.34 -0.51 0.39
C VAL A 63 -4.96 -0.84 1.74
N ILE A 64 -5.42 -2.08 1.87
CA ILE A 64 -5.83 -2.66 3.15
C ILE A 64 -4.64 -3.45 3.66
N ILE A 65 -4.22 -3.17 4.90
CA ILE A 65 -3.16 -3.95 5.55
C ILE A 65 -3.72 -4.65 6.78
N VAL A 66 -3.14 -5.83 7.04
CA VAL A 66 -3.54 -6.71 8.13
C VAL A 66 -2.60 -6.57 9.33
N GLN A 67 -3.15 -6.75 10.52
CA GLN A 67 -2.41 -6.72 11.78
C GLN A 67 -1.34 -7.81 11.80
N ASP A 68 -0.14 -7.45 12.28
CA ASP A 68 0.92 -8.43 12.54
C ASP A 68 0.58 -9.31 13.75
N ALA A 69 1.02 -10.56 13.74
CA ALA A 69 0.78 -11.51 14.85
C ALA A 69 1.38 -11.05 16.19
N THR A 70 2.45 -10.25 16.16
CA THR A 70 3.08 -9.67 17.35
C THR A 70 2.79 -8.18 17.37
N GLY A 71 2.26 -7.66 18.48
CA GLY A 71 2.05 -6.22 18.69
C GLY A 71 3.33 -5.50 19.16
N PRO A 72 3.28 -4.16 19.28
CA PRO A 72 4.40 -3.38 19.84
C PRO A 72 4.54 -3.65 21.35
N LEU A 73 5.72 -3.34 21.90
CA LEU A 73 6.02 -3.63 23.31
C LEU A 73 5.19 -2.78 24.29
N PHE A 74 4.88 -1.53 23.93
CA PHE A 74 4.07 -0.60 24.71
C PHE A 74 3.47 0.48 23.78
N GLY A 75 2.59 1.32 24.34
CA GLY A 75 1.93 2.39 23.59
C GLY A 75 0.68 1.87 22.90
N TYR A 76 0.71 1.78 21.58
CA TYR A 76 -0.40 1.29 20.78
C TYR A 76 -0.66 -0.20 21.02
N SER A 77 -1.88 -0.65 20.76
CA SER A 77 -2.30 -2.05 20.92
C SER A 77 -1.93 -2.93 19.73
N ARG A 78 -1.71 -2.35 18.54
CA ARG A 78 -1.49 -3.10 17.30
C ARG A 78 -0.36 -2.49 16.46
N GLN A 79 0.27 -3.34 15.66
CA GLN A 79 1.20 -2.93 14.61
C GLN A 79 0.85 -3.60 13.28
N TYR A 80 1.21 -2.94 12.19
CA TYR A 80 0.94 -3.37 10.83
C TYR A 80 2.20 -3.21 9.98
N THR A 81 2.44 -4.19 9.09
CA THR A 81 3.51 -4.10 8.09
C THR A 81 3.11 -3.15 6.97
N LEU A 82 3.93 -2.13 6.70
CA LEU A 82 3.70 -1.21 5.58
C LEU A 82 4.17 -1.84 4.25
N PRO A 83 3.55 -1.46 3.11
CA PRO A 83 4.02 -1.88 1.79
C PRO A 83 5.49 -1.51 1.54
N SER A 84 6.24 -2.39 0.86
CA SER A 84 7.69 -2.18 0.64
C SER A 84 8.05 -0.94 -0.21
N ASP A 85 7.09 -0.43 -0.96
CA ASP A 85 7.22 0.74 -1.82
C ASP A 85 6.69 2.03 -1.16
N HIS A 86 6.27 1.99 0.11
CA HIS A 86 5.78 3.19 0.78
C HIS A 86 6.90 4.22 1.00
N LEU A 87 6.59 5.50 0.77
CA LEU A 87 7.46 6.64 1.08
C LEU A 87 6.93 7.48 2.25
N ARG A 88 5.59 7.58 2.37
CA ARG A 88 4.91 8.35 3.40
C ARG A 88 3.45 7.91 3.56
N VAL A 89 3.03 7.60 4.78
CA VAL A 89 1.60 7.41 5.10
C VAL A 89 0.91 8.77 5.17
N LEU A 90 -0.26 8.89 4.53
CA LEU A 90 -1.08 10.09 4.51
C LEU A 90 -2.29 9.98 5.44
N ALA A 91 -2.94 8.80 5.45
CA ALA A 91 -4.10 8.56 6.27
C ALA A 91 -4.22 7.08 6.66
N VAL A 92 -4.87 6.84 7.79
CA VAL A 92 -5.26 5.52 8.30
C VAL A 92 -6.73 5.62 8.70
N ASN A 93 -7.57 4.69 8.23
CA ASN A 93 -9.00 4.59 8.55
C ASN A 93 -9.76 5.92 8.48
N ASP A 94 -9.82 6.53 7.30
CA ASP A 94 -10.52 7.79 7.04
C ASP A 94 -10.16 8.96 7.98
N CYS A 95 -8.96 8.97 8.58
CA CYS A 95 -8.49 10.07 9.44
C CYS A 95 -8.26 11.42 8.71
N LEU A 96 -8.71 11.55 7.46
CA LEU A 96 -8.82 12.82 6.74
C LEU A 96 -9.92 13.68 7.40
N GLY A 97 -9.57 14.27 8.54
CA GLY A 97 -10.47 15.01 9.41
C GLY A 97 -10.42 14.54 10.86
N THR A 98 -9.20 14.27 11.38
CA THR A 98 -8.87 13.88 12.77
C THR A 98 -9.99 14.20 13.76
N ASP A 99 -10.48 13.17 14.44
CA ASP A 99 -11.32 13.33 15.63
C ASP A 99 -10.60 14.28 16.61
N GLN A 100 -11.15 15.50 16.75
CA GLN A 100 -10.54 16.61 17.48
C GLN A 100 -10.31 16.29 18.97
N ARG A 101 -10.91 15.20 19.49
CA ARG A 101 -10.83 14.82 20.90
C ARG A 101 -9.49 14.17 21.26
N ASN A 102 -8.94 13.27 20.44
CA ASN A 102 -7.67 12.58 20.77
C ASN A 102 -6.45 13.49 20.62
N SER A 103 -6.51 14.45 19.70
CA SER A 103 -5.45 15.46 19.55
C SER A 103 -5.34 16.39 20.78
N ALA A 104 -6.38 16.49 21.61
CA ALA A 104 -6.38 17.31 22.82
C ALA A 104 -5.53 16.71 23.96
N ASP A 105 -5.34 15.38 23.96
CA ASP A 105 -4.48 14.65 24.90
C ASP A 105 -3.05 14.44 24.37
N GLY A 106 -2.74 14.97 23.17
CA GLY A 106 -1.42 14.86 22.56
C GLY A 106 -1.07 13.47 22.01
N VAL A 107 -2.02 12.54 21.99
CA VAL A 107 -1.85 11.20 21.41
C VAL A 107 -2.32 11.22 19.97
N TRP A 108 -1.39 10.93 19.05
CA TRP A 108 -1.74 10.77 17.64
C TRP A 108 -2.49 9.45 17.44
N PRO A 109 -3.49 9.38 16.55
CA PRO A 109 -4.24 8.13 16.31
C PRO A 109 -3.40 6.98 15.76
N TRP A 110 -2.25 7.33 15.17
CA TRP A 110 -1.30 6.38 14.60
C TRP A 110 0.09 7.01 14.52
N GLU A 111 1.10 6.16 14.47
CA GLU A 111 2.50 6.52 14.32
C GLU A 111 3.20 5.54 13.39
N VAL A 112 4.28 5.97 12.73
CA VAL A 112 5.12 5.10 11.90
C VAL A 112 6.49 4.97 12.54
N GLU A 113 6.87 3.74 12.90
CA GLU A 113 8.17 3.40 13.49
C GLU A 113 8.74 2.15 12.83
N ASN A 114 10.03 2.17 12.46
CA ASN A 114 10.73 0.99 11.90
C ASN A 114 9.98 0.29 10.74
N ASP A 115 9.45 1.08 9.80
CA ASP A 115 8.63 0.59 8.67
C ASP A 115 7.34 -0.15 9.10
N LYS A 116 6.89 0.07 10.33
CA LYS A 116 5.61 -0.40 10.86
C LYS A 116 4.69 0.77 11.14
N LEU A 117 3.41 0.54 10.92
CA LEU A 117 2.36 1.42 11.38
C LEU A 117 1.88 0.93 12.75
N LEU A 118 1.93 1.80 13.75
CA LEU A 118 1.39 1.57 15.09
C LEU A 118 0.05 2.29 15.21
N SER A 119 -0.99 1.59 15.66
CA SER A 119 -2.31 2.20 15.86
C SER A 119 -3.16 1.36 16.82
N ASP A 120 -4.12 2.01 17.46
CA ASP A 120 -5.20 1.34 18.18
C ASP A 120 -6.41 1.02 17.30
N ALA A 121 -6.42 1.55 16.07
CA ALA A 121 -7.47 1.30 15.11
C ALA A 121 -7.36 -0.11 14.52
N GLY A 122 -8.48 -0.65 14.04
CA GLY A 122 -8.58 -1.98 13.45
C GLY A 122 -10.03 -2.45 13.42
N GLU A 123 -10.46 -3.02 12.31
CA GLU A 123 -11.78 -3.66 12.20
C GLU A 123 -11.66 -5.10 11.73
N THR A 124 -12.69 -5.91 12.02
CA THR A 124 -12.74 -7.28 11.53
C THR A 124 -13.11 -7.28 10.05
N PRO A 125 -12.43 -8.10 9.21
CA PRO A 125 -12.75 -8.19 7.79
C PRO A 125 -14.21 -8.57 7.55
N GLN A 126 -14.75 -8.15 6.40
CA GLN A 126 -16.13 -8.44 6.01
C GLN A 126 -16.38 -9.96 5.99
N THR A 127 -17.57 -10.41 6.38
CA THR A 127 -17.90 -11.84 6.35
C THR A 127 -17.99 -12.35 4.91
N TRP A 128 -17.42 -13.52 4.66
CA TRP A 128 -17.47 -14.19 3.37
C TRP A 128 -18.91 -14.46 2.93
N THR A 129 -19.23 -14.13 1.68
CA THR A 129 -20.50 -14.49 1.04
C THR A 129 -20.24 -15.03 -0.35
N THR A 130 -20.99 -16.06 -0.74
CA THR A 130 -20.94 -16.67 -2.08
C THR A 130 -21.64 -15.79 -3.11
N ASN A 131 -21.29 -15.92 -4.39
CA ASN A 131 -21.86 -15.17 -5.52
C ASN A 131 -21.70 -13.65 -5.40
N ARG A 132 -20.61 -13.21 -4.78
CA ARG A 132 -20.24 -11.81 -4.62
C ARG A 132 -18.93 -11.54 -5.34
N GLN A 133 -18.82 -10.41 -6.02
CA GLN A 133 -17.54 -9.99 -6.56
C GLN A 133 -16.67 -9.42 -5.45
N TYR A 134 -15.50 -10.02 -5.26
CA TYR A 134 -14.42 -9.49 -4.43
C TYR A 134 -13.31 -8.94 -5.32
N LEU A 135 -12.66 -7.89 -4.84
CA LEU A 135 -11.53 -7.25 -5.50
C LEU A 135 -10.20 -7.76 -4.91
N ASP A 136 -9.16 -7.75 -5.73
CA ASP A 136 -7.79 -8.04 -5.30
C ASP A 136 -7.35 -7.05 -4.20
N GLY A 137 -6.73 -7.58 -3.13
CA GLY A 137 -6.35 -6.85 -1.93
C GLY A 137 -7.46 -6.63 -0.90
N GLU A 138 -8.68 -7.16 -1.14
CA GLU A 138 -9.71 -7.19 -0.10
C GLU A 138 -9.45 -8.29 0.93
N PHE A 139 -10.01 -8.11 2.13
CA PHE A 139 -9.95 -9.12 3.19
C PHE A 139 -11.35 -9.57 3.56
N VAL A 140 -11.45 -10.85 3.88
CA VAL A 140 -12.70 -11.54 4.22
C VAL A 140 -12.51 -12.43 5.43
N SER A 141 -13.60 -12.71 6.14
CA SER A 141 -13.59 -13.55 7.33
C SER A 141 -14.66 -14.63 7.25
N ASP A 142 -14.36 -15.83 7.76
CA ASP A 142 -15.32 -16.93 7.83
C ASP A 142 -15.21 -17.70 9.14
N THR A 143 -16.34 -18.25 9.58
CA THR A 143 -16.39 -19.00 10.83
C THR A 143 -15.58 -20.28 10.70
N ALA A 144 -14.61 -20.46 11.60
CA ALA A 144 -13.77 -21.65 11.58
C ALA A 144 -14.62 -22.93 11.76
N VAL A 145 -14.32 -23.96 10.98
CA VAL A 145 -15.09 -25.22 10.94
C VAL A 145 -14.81 -26.03 12.19
N ASN A 146 -15.83 -26.58 12.85
CA ASN A 146 -15.63 -27.47 13.99
C ASN A 146 -14.77 -28.68 13.59
N TRP A 147 -13.74 -28.97 14.38
CA TRP A 147 -12.86 -30.10 14.15
C TRP A 147 -13.60 -31.43 14.27
N VAL A 148 -13.40 -32.31 13.29
CA VAL A 148 -13.93 -33.67 13.26
C VAL A 148 -12.83 -34.61 12.80
N THR A 149 -12.50 -35.60 13.61
CA THR A 149 -11.49 -36.64 13.30
C THR A 149 -11.92 -37.49 12.11
N GLY A 150 -10.98 -37.91 11.25
CA GLY A 150 -11.25 -38.71 10.06
C GLY A 150 -11.80 -37.90 8.87
N THR A 151 -11.75 -36.57 8.93
CA THR A 151 -12.20 -35.65 7.87
C THR A 151 -11.02 -35.17 7.05
N ALA A 152 -11.17 -35.08 5.74
CA ALA A 152 -10.15 -34.46 4.90
C ALA A 152 -10.28 -32.93 4.96
N TYR A 153 -9.19 -32.26 5.33
CA TYR A 153 -9.09 -30.80 5.34
C TYR A 153 -8.10 -30.32 4.28
N VAL A 154 -8.34 -29.13 3.74
CA VAL A 154 -7.49 -28.52 2.71
C VAL A 154 -6.52 -27.50 3.31
N VAL A 155 -5.39 -27.25 2.64
CA VAL A 155 -4.43 -26.21 3.04
C VAL A 155 -5.12 -24.85 3.11
N SER A 156 -4.72 -24.02 4.07
CA SER A 156 -5.27 -22.69 4.36
C SER A 156 -6.70 -22.68 4.92
N GLN A 157 -7.35 -23.83 5.09
CA GLN A 157 -8.64 -23.89 5.78
C GLN A 157 -8.46 -23.61 7.28
N TYR A 158 -9.39 -22.86 7.88
CA TYR A 158 -9.47 -22.68 9.32
C TYR A 158 -10.43 -23.67 9.98
N VAL A 159 -9.95 -24.32 11.03
CA VAL A 159 -10.69 -25.26 11.86
C VAL A 159 -10.64 -24.82 13.33
N LYS A 160 -11.59 -25.25 14.15
CA LYS A 160 -11.62 -24.93 15.57
C LYS A 160 -11.90 -26.13 16.46
N ASP A 161 -11.29 -26.10 17.64
CA ASP A 161 -11.58 -27.01 18.75
C ASP A 161 -11.71 -26.19 20.03
N GLY A 162 -12.90 -26.22 20.63
CA GLY A 162 -13.26 -25.30 21.71
C GLY A 162 -13.16 -23.83 21.30
N GLY A 163 -12.33 -23.05 22.00
CA GLY A 163 -12.10 -21.63 21.73
C GLY A 163 -10.83 -21.32 20.92
N LEU A 164 -10.15 -22.36 20.39
CA LEU A 164 -8.93 -22.22 19.62
C LEU A 164 -9.20 -22.48 18.14
N VAL A 165 -8.65 -21.63 17.28
CA VAL A 165 -8.67 -21.73 15.83
C VAL A 165 -7.28 -22.13 15.34
N TYR A 166 -7.24 -23.05 14.39
CA TYR A 166 -6.04 -23.63 13.79
C TYR A 166 -6.10 -23.43 12.28
N GLN A 167 -4.99 -23.03 11.68
CA GLN A 167 -4.83 -23.05 10.22
C GLN A 167 -4.31 -24.43 9.81
N VAL A 168 -4.92 -25.02 8.78
CA VAL A 168 -4.42 -26.23 8.14
C VAL A 168 -3.24 -25.87 7.24
N LEU A 169 -2.06 -26.40 7.56
CA LEU A 169 -0.80 -26.14 6.82
C LEU A 169 -0.59 -27.16 5.70
N VAL A 170 -1.05 -28.38 5.89
CA VAL A 170 -0.92 -29.50 4.94
C VAL A 170 -2.27 -30.16 4.77
N ALA A 171 -2.66 -30.45 3.52
CA ALA A 171 -3.88 -31.23 3.27
C ALA A 171 -3.69 -32.67 3.76
N HIS A 172 -4.58 -33.12 4.65
CA HIS A 172 -4.50 -34.43 5.29
C HIS A 172 -5.90 -34.90 5.72
N THR A 173 -6.00 -36.19 6.06
CA THR A 173 -7.14 -36.73 6.81
C THR A 173 -6.84 -36.57 8.30
N SER A 174 -7.72 -35.89 9.03
CA SER A 174 -7.51 -35.51 10.43
C SER A 174 -7.39 -36.70 11.38
N ASP A 175 -6.50 -36.54 12.36
CA ASP A 175 -6.43 -37.31 13.60
C ASP A 175 -6.87 -36.40 14.77
N THR A 176 -6.38 -36.64 15.98
CA THR A 176 -6.51 -35.70 17.09
C THR A 176 -5.75 -34.41 16.80
N ILE A 177 -6.29 -33.27 17.25
CA ILE A 177 -5.64 -31.94 17.12
C ILE A 177 -4.18 -31.99 17.60
N ALA A 178 -3.92 -32.64 18.73
CA ALA A 178 -2.57 -32.72 19.29
C ALA A 178 -1.59 -33.46 18.37
N ASN A 179 -2.02 -34.54 17.72
CA ASN A 179 -1.20 -35.28 16.78
C ASN A 179 -0.96 -34.46 15.50
N ASP A 180 -1.98 -33.80 14.97
CA ASP A 180 -1.85 -33.01 13.74
C ASP A 180 -1.03 -31.73 13.93
N VAL A 181 -1.11 -31.08 15.10
CA VAL A 181 -0.19 -29.98 15.44
C VAL A 181 1.25 -30.49 15.55
N THR A 182 1.46 -31.64 16.21
CA THR A 182 2.81 -32.23 16.37
C THR A 182 3.41 -32.69 15.04
N ALA A 183 2.57 -33.19 14.14
CA ALA A 183 2.96 -33.60 12.78
C ALA A 183 3.23 -32.41 11.85
N GLY A 184 2.91 -31.18 12.26
CA GLY A 184 3.03 -29.98 11.41
C GLY A 184 1.91 -29.85 10.37
N ASN A 185 0.82 -30.61 10.52
CA ASN A 185 -0.36 -30.51 9.68
C ASN A 185 -1.21 -29.28 10.01
N LEU A 186 -1.19 -28.85 11.28
CA LEU A 186 -1.86 -27.67 11.79
C LEU A 186 -0.87 -26.67 12.38
N GLN A 187 -1.17 -25.38 12.23
CA GLN A 187 -0.54 -24.34 13.04
C GLN A 187 -0.97 -24.45 14.51
N THR A 188 -0.16 -23.96 15.43
CA THR A 188 -0.55 -23.77 16.83
C THR A 188 -1.85 -22.97 16.95
N GLY A 189 -2.77 -23.45 17.78
CA GLY A 189 -4.07 -22.83 17.98
C GLY A 189 -3.98 -21.43 18.58
N VAL A 190 -4.79 -20.51 18.03
CA VAL A 190 -4.93 -19.13 18.51
C VAL A 190 -6.35 -18.95 19.03
N GLN A 191 -6.52 -18.21 20.13
CA GLN A 191 -7.84 -17.92 20.67
C GLN A 191 -8.68 -17.18 19.64
N GLY A 192 -9.88 -17.68 19.35
CA GLY A 192 -10.79 -17.04 18.41
C GLY A 192 -11.93 -17.93 17.96
N SER A 193 -12.68 -17.44 16.98
CA SER A 193 -13.83 -18.15 16.40
C SER A 193 -13.88 -18.12 14.87
N VAL A 194 -13.02 -17.29 14.25
CA VAL A 194 -13.05 -16.92 12.85
C VAL A 194 -11.64 -16.99 12.26
N GLY A 195 -11.58 -17.39 10.98
CA GLY A 195 -10.39 -17.31 10.14
C GLY A 195 -10.50 -16.17 9.13
N SER A 196 -9.43 -15.40 8.98
CA SER A 196 -9.33 -14.29 8.02
C SER A 196 -8.50 -14.69 6.80
N TYR A 197 -8.93 -14.20 5.63
CA TYR A 197 -8.31 -14.44 4.34
C TYR A 197 -8.09 -13.14 3.56
N GLU A 198 -7.04 -13.11 2.75
CA GLU A 198 -6.77 -12.09 1.73
C GLU A 198 -7.26 -12.60 0.39
N VAL A 199 -7.90 -11.72 -0.37
CA VAL A 199 -8.29 -11.97 -1.76
C VAL A 199 -7.12 -11.60 -2.65
N LEU A 200 -6.58 -12.59 -3.37
CA LEU A 200 -5.39 -12.46 -4.20
C LEU A 200 -5.71 -12.11 -5.66
N VAL A 201 -6.97 -12.31 -6.07
CA VAL A 201 -7.43 -12.10 -7.44
C VAL A 201 -8.85 -11.58 -7.40
N THR A 202 -9.16 -10.61 -8.26
CA THR A 202 -10.54 -10.16 -8.46
C THR A 202 -11.37 -11.28 -9.08
N HIS A 203 -12.38 -11.77 -8.36
CA HIS A 203 -13.22 -12.91 -8.79
C HIS A 203 -14.65 -12.79 -8.25
N ILE A 204 -15.55 -13.61 -8.79
CA ILE A 204 -16.87 -13.84 -8.20
C ILE A 204 -16.73 -15.05 -7.29
N SER A 205 -17.06 -14.88 -6.01
CA SER A 205 -16.91 -15.93 -5.00
C SER A 205 -17.82 -17.12 -5.23
N ASP A 206 -17.30 -18.29 -4.84
CA ASP A 206 -18.04 -19.53 -4.65
C ASP A 206 -18.01 -19.88 -3.14
N THR A 207 -18.02 -21.16 -2.80
CA THR A 207 -17.72 -21.62 -1.44
C THR A 207 -16.28 -21.29 -1.08
N ILE A 208 -16.06 -21.01 0.21
CA ILE A 208 -14.72 -20.64 0.69
C ILE A 208 -13.67 -21.71 0.36
N LEU A 209 -14.03 -22.99 0.41
CA LEU A 209 -13.14 -24.09 0.10
C LEU A 209 -12.76 -24.14 -1.39
N ASN A 210 -13.68 -23.80 -2.29
CA ASN A 210 -13.39 -23.75 -3.71
C ASN A 210 -12.47 -22.58 -4.06
N ASP A 211 -12.66 -21.44 -3.42
CA ASP A 211 -11.80 -20.26 -3.64
C ASP A 211 -10.42 -20.42 -3.01
N ILE A 212 -10.31 -21.11 -1.86
CA ILE A 212 -9.03 -21.57 -1.32
C ILE A 212 -8.34 -22.52 -2.32
N ALA A 213 -9.05 -23.54 -2.79
CA ALA A 213 -8.48 -24.56 -3.69
C ALA A 213 -8.06 -23.98 -5.05
N SER A 214 -8.75 -22.93 -5.52
CA SER A 214 -8.44 -22.24 -6.76
C SER A 214 -7.29 -21.21 -6.60
N GLY A 215 -6.86 -20.94 -5.38
CA GLY A 215 -5.85 -19.91 -5.09
C GLY A 215 -6.38 -18.48 -5.22
N ASN A 216 -7.71 -18.29 -5.19
CA ASN A 216 -8.33 -16.97 -5.24
C ASN A 216 -8.16 -16.22 -3.91
N ILE A 217 -8.07 -16.96 -2.79
CA ILE A 217 -7.87 -16.41 -1.46
C ILE A 217 -6.76 -17.17 -0.70
N SER A 218 -6.10 -16.49 0.22
CA SER A 218 -5.09 -17.07 1.10
C SER A 218 -5.36 -16.75 2.57
N ALA A 219 -5.03 -17.68 3.46
CA ALA A 219 -5.15 -17.50 4.89
C ALA A 219 -4.15 -16.47 5.42
N VAL A 220 -4.61 -15.61 6.34
CA VAL A 220 -3.81 -14.49 6.89
C VAL A 220 -3.66 -14.54 8.41
N GLY A 221 -4.70 -14.97 9.12
CA GLY A 221 -4.64 -15.26 10.55
C GLY A 221 -6.03 -15.52 11.14
N SER A 222 -6.08 -15.96 12.40
CA SER A 222 -7.34 -15.99 13.15
C SER A 222 -7.65 -14.59 13.69
N GLU A 223 -8.89 -14.13 13.52
CA GLU A 223 -9.38 -12.82 13.98
C GLU A 223 -8.46 -11.64 13.61
N ALA A 224 -7.81 -11.73 12.44
CA ALA A 224 -6.87 -10.72 11.98
C ALA A 224 -7.59 -9.40 11.71
N ASN A 225 -7.24 -8.35 12.45
CA ASN A 225 -7.78 -7.01 12.23
C ASN A 225 -7.14 -6.36 11.01
N ILE A 226 -7.92 -5.57 10.28
CA ILE A 226 -7.46 -4.82 9.10
C ILE A 226 -7.58 -3.32 9.31
N VAL A 227 -6.75 -2.56 8.61
CA VAL A 227 -6.85 -1.09 8.51
C VAL A 227 -6.68 -0.65 7.06
N PHE A 228 -7.38 0.43 6.70
CA PHE A 228 -7.27 1.06 5.40
C PHE A 228 -6.25 2.18 5.47
N ILE A 229 -5.29 2.20 4.57
CA ILE A 229 -4.31 3.27 4.51
C ILE A 229 -4.31 3.96 3.15
N GLU A 230 -4.09 5.27 3.18
CA GLU A 230 -3.69 6.06 2.01
C GLU A 230 -2.23 6.45 2.21
N TYR A 231 -1.40 6.20 1.21
CA TYR A 231 0.04 6.46 1.28
C TYR A 231 0.58 6.95 -0.05
N ILE A 232 1.75 7.59 0.00
CA ILE A 232 2.57 7.85 -1.17
C ILE A 232 3.46 6.65 -1.43
N TYR A 233 3.32 6.06 -2.61
CA TYR A 233 4.17 4.97 -3.06
C TYR A 233 5.34 5.48 -3.90
N ARG A 234 6.40 4.68 -3.99
CA ARG A 234 7.57 4.95 -4.83
C ARG A 234 7.20 4.73 -6.29
N LEU A 235 6.66 5.76 -6.93
CA LEU A 235 6.36 5.73 -8.36
C LEU A 235 7.67 5.83 -9.17
N THR A 236 8.04 4.75 -9.84
CA THR A 236 9.23 4.65 -10.71
C THR A 236 8.91 4.80 -12.20
N ASP A 237 7.65 4.56 -12.58
CA ASP A 237 7.20 4.66 -13.96
C ASP A 237 7.06 6.12 -14.39
N THR A 238 8.08 6.61 -15.09
CA THR A 238 8.16 7.99 -15.61
C THR A 238 7.05 8.37 -16.60
N THR A 239 6.35 7.40 -17.20
CA THR A 239 5.21 7.68 -18.09
C THR A 239 4.01 8.22 -17.32
N LYS A 240 3.93 7.94 -16.03
CA LYS A 240 2.87 8.40 -15.13
C LYS A 240 3.20 9.73 -14.45
N PHE A 241 4.36 10.33 -14.72
CA PHE A 241 4.71 11.63 -14.15
C PHE A 241 4.06 12.76 -14.94
N SER A 242 3.37 13.63 -14.23
CA SER A 242 2.95 14.95 -14.67
C SER A 242 4.16 15.81 -15.03
N GLU A 243 3.94 16.82 -15.89
CA GLU A 243 5.02 17.71 -16.32
C GLU A 243 5.59 18.51 -15.15
N ASP A 244 4.73 18.98 -14.23
CA ASP A 244 5.16 19.73 -13.05
C ASP A 244 5.95 18.84 -12.07
N LEU A 245 5.65 17.53 -11.96
CA LEU A 245 6.46 16.61 -11.18
C LEU A 245 7.84 16.38 -11.82
N LYS A 246 7.90 16.21 -13.16
CA LYS A 246 9.17 16.08 -13.88
C LYS A 246 10.05 17.31 -13.67
N ASP A 247 9.48 18.51 -13.79
CA ASP A 247 10.16 19.77 -13.53
C ASP A 247 10.67 19.85 -12.09
N ALA A 248 9.85 19.46 -11.11
CA ALA A 248 10.25 19.44 -9.71
C ALA A 248 11.41 18.47 -9.43
N ILE A 249 11.35 17.25 -9.98
CA ILE A 249 12.42 16.25 -9.85
C ILE A 249 13.70 16.72 -10.55
N ALA A 250 13.59 17.27 -11.77
CA ALA A 250 14.73 17.79 -12.51
C ALA A 250 15.40 18.95 -11.79
N GLN A 251 14.62 19.90 -11.27
CA GLN A 251 15.13 21.03 -10.50
C GLN A 251 15.79 20.56 -9.18
N LYS A 252 15.22 19.55 -8.51
CA LYS A 252 15.84 18.95 -7.32
C LYS A 252 17.17 18.29 -7.68
N LEU A 253 17.20 17.50 -8.75
CA LEU A 253 18.40 16.82 -9.22
C LEU A 253 19.50 17.82 -9.59
N ALA A 254 19.15 18.87 -10.35
CA ALA A 254 20.04 19.97 -10.72
C ALA A 254 20.75 20.59 -9.50
N SER A 255 20.00 20.82 -8.41
CA SER A 255 20.55 21.37 -7.16
C SER A 255 21.59 20.48 -6.48
N VAL A 256 21.56 19.16 -6.74
CA VAL A 256 22.49 18.18 -6.16
C VAL A 256 23.69 17.95 -7.08
N VAL A 257 23.48 17.84 -8.39
CA VAL A 257 24.52 17.49 -9.36
C VAL A 257 25.40 18.67 -9.79
N ILE A 258 24.94 19.92 -9.62
CA ILE A 258 25.70 21.10 -10.06
C ILE A 258 27.09 21.20 -9.43
N THR A 259 27.21 21.06 -8.11
CA THR A 259 28.51 21.17 -7.42
C THR A 259 29.54 20.12 -7.87
N PRO A 260 29.22 18.81 -7.94
CA PRO A 260 30.18 17.83 -8.41
C PRO A 260 30.53 17.93 -9.90
N LEU A 261 29.70 18.57 -10.72
CA LEU A 261 29.94 18.75 -12.17
C LEU A 261 30.72 20.04 -12.48
N THR A 262 30.25 21.18 -11.99
CA THR A 262 30.74 22.51 -12.39
C THR A 262 31.57 23.21 -11.30
N ASN A 263 31.58 22.68 -10.08
CA ASN A 263 32.14 23.34 -8.89
C ASN A 263 31.52 24.73 -8.60
N ASP A 264 30.31 25.00 -9.11
CA ASP A 264 29.59 26.25 -8.86
C ASP A 264 28.74 26.17 -7.58
N THR A 265 29.24 26.77 -6.50
CA THR A 265 28.54 26.84 -5.22
C THR A 265 27.44 27.89 -5.20
N LYS A 266 27.54 28.95 -6.01
CA LYS A 266 26.52 29.99 -6.10
C LYS A 266 25.33 29.47 -6.91
N GLY A 267 25.59 28.88 -8.07
CA GLY A 267 24.57 28.21 -8.88
C GLY A 267 23.81 27.16 -8.06
N LYS A 268 24.49 26.41 -7.18
CA LYS A 268 23.82 25.48 -6.26
C LYS A 268 22.75 26.17 -5.41
N ILE A 269 23.11 27.29 -4.77
CA ILE A 269 22.20 28.05 -3.90
C ILE A 269 21.04 28.61 -4.74
N ASP A 270 21.32 29.10 -5.95
CA ASP A 270 20.30 29.61 -6.87
C ASP A 270 19.30 28.50 -7.27
N GLN A 271 19.78 27.30 -7.63
CA GLN A 271 18.93 26.17 -7.97
C GLN A 271 18.08 25.69 -6.77
N ILE A 272 18.62 25.69 -5.54
CA ILE A 272 17.86 25.40 -4.32
C ILE A 272 16.76 26.46 -4.11
N ASN A 273 17.09 27.74 -4.26
CA ASN A 273 16.12 28.83 -4.13
C ASN A 273 14.99 28.71 -5.16
N ILE A 274 15.31 28.39 -6.43
CA ILE A 274 14.30 28.19 -7.48
C ILE A 274 13.41 27.00 -7.13
N PHE A 275 13.99 25.88 -6.68
CA PHE A 275 13.25 24.70 -6.25
C PHE A 275 12.25 25.02 -5.14
N GLU A 276 12.72 25.66 -4.06
CA GLU A 276 11.92 25.92 -2.87
C GLU A 276 10.89 27.04 -3.06
N LYS A 277 11.22 28.09 -3.84
CA LYS A 277 10.40 29.31 -3.94
C LYS A 277 9.50 29.36 -5.17
N LEU A 278 9.82 28.62 -6.23
CA LEU A 278 9.10 28.69 -7.50
C LEU A 278 8.57 27.32 -7.93
N THR A 279 9.46 26.37 -8.20
CA THR A 279 9.09 25.10 -8.84
C THR A 279 8.17 24.27 -7.95
N MET A 280 8.57 24.00 -6.70
CA MET A 280 7.74 23.21 -5.78
C MET A 280 6.42 23.90 -5.42
N PRO A 281 6.37 25.20 -5.06
CA PRO A 281 5.11 25.87 -4.79
C PRO A 281 4.13 25.86 -5.98
N LYS A 282 4.63 26.06 -7.20
CA LYS A 282 3.82 25.99 -8.42
C LYS A 282 3.27 24.57 -8.62
N ALA A 283 4.14 23.56 -8.59
CA ALA A 283 3.74 22.17 -8.81
C ALA A 283 2.70 21.71 -7.78
N ARG A 284 2.92 22.04 -6.50
CA ARG A 284 1.95 21.78 -5.41
C ARG A 284 0.61 22.48 -5.64
N SER A 285 0.63 23.71 -6.17
CA SER A 285 -0.60 24.45 -6.46
C SER A 285 -1.38 23.82 -7.60
N VAL A 286 -0.72 23.37 -8.68
CA VAL A 286 -1.38 22.72 -9.82
C VAL A 286 -1.98 21.38 -9.39
N ASP A 287 -1.18 20.51 -8.78
CA ASP A 287 -1.64 19.21 -8.27
C ASP A 287 -2.78 19.37 -7.22
N SER A 288 -2.68 20.37 -6.34
CA SER A 288 -3.75 20.64 -5.38
C SER A 288 -5.03 21.20 -6.02
N ALA A 289 -4.94 21.87 -7.18
CA ALA A 289 -6.12 22.38 -7.89
C ALA A 289 -6.95 21.25 -8.53
N GLU A 290 -6.37 20.06 -8.69
CA GLU A 290 -7.05 18.87 -9.18
C GLU A 290 -7.95 18.17 -8.12
N ARG A 291 -8.04 18.69 -6.88
CA ARG A 291 -8.88 18.17 -5.77
C ARG A 291 -10.37 18.54 -5.92
N THR A 292 -11.39 17.70 -5.70
CA THR A 292 -11.54 16.32 -5.19
C THR A 292 -12.95 15.79 -5.58
N PRO A 293 -13.15 14.52 -5.99
CA PRO A 293 -14.44 13.87 -5.82
C PRO A 293 -14.78 13.70 -4.33
N ARG A 294 -16.05 13.91 -3.98
CA ARG A 294 -16.64 13.70 -2.64
C ARG A 294 -16.39 12.29 -2.13
N PRO A 295 -16.34 12.05 -0.81
CA PRO A 295 -16.12 10.73 -0.26
C PRO A 295 -17.23 9.78 -0.74
N LEU A 296 -16.91 8.94 -1.71
CA LEU A 296 -17.59 7.66 -1.88
C LEU A 296 -16.98 6.77 -0.79
N PHE A 297 -17.56 6.85 0.40
CA PHE A 297 -17.29 5.89 1.46
C PHE A 297 -17.68 4.51 0.94
N ASN A 298 -16.68 3.72 0.52
CA ASN A 298 -16.86 2.32 0.13
C ASN A 298 -16.84 1.51 1.42
N SER A 299 -17.97 1.51 2.11
CA SER A 299 -18.20 0.61 3.22
C SER A 299 -19.54 -0.07 3.00
N GLU A 300 -19.54 -1.38 3.22
CA GLU A 300 -20.66 -2.32 3.08
C GLU A 300 -22.01 -1.75 3.55
N TRP A 301 -21.99 -0.94 4.61
CA TRP A 301 -23.18 -0.36 5.24
C TRP A 301 -23.95 0.66 4.38
N ILE A 302 -23.34 1.30 3.38
CA ILE A 302 -24.02 2.22 2.43
C ILE A 302 -24.60 1.49 1.22
N ARG A 303 -23.93 0.44 0.72
CA ARG A 303 -24.46 -0.42 -0.38
C ARG A 303 -25.76 -1.13 0.02
N SER A 304 -25.86 -1.49 1.30
CA SER A 304 -27.08 -2.00 1.93
C SER A 304 -28.30 -1.05 1.76
N ARG A 305 -28.11 0.27 1.79
CA ARG A 305 -29.21 1.24 1.62
C ARG A 305 -29.64 1.42 0.16
N SER A 306 -28.73 1.29 -0.80
CA SER A 306 -29.06 1.39 -2.22
C SER A 306 -29.77 0.17 -2.80
N GLN A 307 -29.77 -0.97 -2.10
CA GLN A 307 -30.58 -2.15 -2.48
C GLN A 307 -31.99 -2.15 -1.86
N GLY A 308 -32.27 -1.30 -0.87
CA GLY A 308 -33.57 -1.27 -0.17
C GLY A 308 -34.66 -0.42 -0.84
N THR A 309 -34.35 0.30 -1.91
CA THR A 309 -35.32 1.15 -2.60
C THR A 309 -35.38 0.71 -4.06
N TRP A 310 -36.22 -0.27 -4.35
CA TRP A 310 -36.99 -0.52 -5.58
C TRP A 310 -37.61 -1.93 -5.46
N GLY A 311 -38.29 -2.16 -4.33
CA GLY A 311 -39.22 -3.27 -4.14
C GLY A 311 -40.61 -2.83 -4.56
N SER A 312 -41.06 -3.38 -5.67
CA SER A 312 -42.41 -3.33 -6.24
C SER A 312 -43.56 -3.23 -5.22
N SER A 313 -44.34 -2.14 -5.26
CA SER A 313 -45.73 -2.16 -4.79
C SER A 313 -46.63 -2.61 -5.95
N VAL A 314 -46.75 -3.93 -6.13
CA VAL A 314 -47.89 -4.53 -6.82
C VAL A 314 -48.98 -4.77 -5.78
N GLY A 315 -50.14 -4.14 -5.96
CA GLY A 315 -51.42 -4.64 -5.50
C GLY A 315 -51.90 -4.23 -4.11
N ARG A 316 -52.74 -3.19 -4.06
CA ARG A 316 -54.14 -3.39 -3.68
C ARG A 316 -55.03 -2.40 -4.43
#